data_AF-A0AAD6V7P0-F1
#
_entry.id   AF-A0AAD6V7P0-F1
#
_cell.length_a   1.000
_cell.length_b   1.000
_cell.length_c   1.000
_cell.angle_alpha   90.00
_cell.angle_beta   90.00
_cell.angle_gamma   90.00
#
_symmetry.space_group_name_H-M   'P 1'
#
loop_
_entity.id
_entity.type
_entity.pdbx_description
1 polymer ?
#
loop_
_entity_poly.entity_id
_entity_poly.type
_entity_poly.pdbx_seq_one_letter_code
_entity_poly.pdbx_strand_id
1 'polypeptide(L)'
;MPSDRRARSHSRSRSRDGSDSHDLVSLPHDASTISEADYFRKGDEFRVWLKTEKNKYFDELSGDKARSYFRKFVKAWNKGKLPKSLYAGVDPYAQSSESQTGYKWSFASNKSRADNDALRVAREQVGAATYGRMTTPASTSSSGRMLGPTLPSTSDLVYARELARDAEQEERGHKRKRDKVEAKERLEEIVGPKEVGREGALEKKRARREADRSFRERGDDGLEADESTLLGSGDSFRAQIARRDAARKKYEAGKEEKTAVVRERASVWREKEDKTMAMFQALAKERFG
;
A
#
# COMPACT_ATOMS: atom_id res chain seq x y z
N MET A 1 -33.16 -4.88 -80.67
CA MET A 1 -32.31 -5.76 -79.83
C MET A 1 -31.28 -4.90 -79.14
N PRO A 2 -31.13 -5.00 -77.80
CA PRO A 2 -30.74 -3.88 -76.94
C PRO A 2 -29.23 -3.79 -76.69
N SER A 3 -28.79 -2.57 -76.39
CA SER A 3 -27.41 -2.13 -76.19
C SER A 3 -26.83 -2.59 -74.85
N ASP A 4 -25.77 -3.40 -74.90
CA ASP A 4 -25.09 -3.92 -73.73
C ASP A 4 -24.10 -2.89 -73.14
N ARG A 5 -24.37 -2.45 -71.90
CA ARG A 5 -23.57 -1.45 -71.20
C ARG A 5 -22.38 -2.12 -70.52
N ARG A 6 -21.20 -1.88 -71.07
CA ARG A 6 -19.89 -2.22 -70.49
C ARG A 6 -19.75 -1.76 -69.03
N ALA A 7 -19.58 -2.73 -68.14
CA ALA A 7 -19.10 -2.55 -66.78
C ALA A 7 -17.68 -1.96 -66.75
N ARG A 8 -17.45 -0.96 -65.88
CA ARG A 8 -16.13 -0.41 -65.57
C ARG A 8 -15.84 -0.67 -64.09
N SER A 9 -15.23 -1.82 -63.81
CA SER A 9 -14.66 -2.16 -62.50
C SER A 9 -13.30 -1.46 -62.35
N HIS A 10 -13.22 -0.53 -61.40
CA HIS A 10 -11.99 0.20 -61.06
C HIS A 10 -11.25 -0.53 -59.93
N SER A 11 -10.44 -1.52 -60.29
CA SER A 11 -9.50 -2.16 -59.37
C SER A 11 -8.27 -1.26 -59.16
N ARG A 12 -8.27 -0.47 -58.08
CA ARG A 12 -7.05 0.18 -57.58
C ARG A 12 -6.21 -0.83 -56.81
N SER A 13 -5.37 -1.57 -57.50
CA SER A 13 -4.24 -2.26 -56.91
C SER A 13 -3.21 -1.23 -56.43
N ARG A 14 -3.29 -0.87 -55.14
CA ARG A 14 -2.16 -0.21 -54.46
C ARG A 14 -1.15 -1.28 -54.09
N SER A 15 -0.27 -1.61 -55.02
CA SER A 15 0.98 -2.31 -54.73
C SER A 15 1.79 -1.43 -53.79
N ARG A 16 1.81 -1.79 -52.50
CA ARG A 16 2.64 -1.16 -51.48
C ARG A 16 3.91 -2.01 -51.36
N ASP A 17 4.69 -2.00 -52.43
CA ASP A 17 6.08 -2.42 -52.38
C ASP A 17 6.86 -1.28 -51.74
N GLY A 18 6.93 -1.33 -50.41
CA GLY A 18 7.71 -0.43 -49.60
C GLY A 18 8.69 -1.28 -48.84
N SER A 19 9.78 -1.63 -49.52
CA SER A 19 11.02 -2.14 -48.95
C SER A 19 11.43 -1.17 -47.84
N ASP A 20 11.02 -1.47 -46.61
CA ASP A 20 11.45 -0.80 -45.39
C ASP A 20 12.90 -1.23 -45.19
N SER A 21 13.79 -0.57 -45.92
CA SER A 21 15.21 -0.56 -45.65
C SER A 21 15.36 -0.06 -44.22
N HIS A 22 15.50 -1.01 -43.29
CA HIS A 22 15.95 -0.80 -41.94
C HIS A 22 17.39 -0.27 -42.00
N ASP A 23 17.53 0.99 -42.41
CA ASP A 23 18.73 1.77 -42.22
C ASP A 23 19.11 1.60 -40.76
N LEU A 24 20.29 1.03 -40.55
CA LEU A 24 20.91 0.76 -39.26
C LEU A 24 21.25 2.08 -38.59
N VAL A 25 20.23 2.84 -38.21
CA VAL A 25 20.35 4.00 -37.34
C VAL A 25 20.88 3.45 -36.03
N SER A 26 22.18 3.60 -35.81
CA SER A 26 22.83 3.26 -34.55
C SER A 26 22.09 3.98 -33.44
N LEU A 27 21.24 3.23 -32.72
CA LEU A 27 20.47 3.80 -31.64
C LEU A 27 21.44 4.24 -30.53
N PRO A 28 21.15 5.35 -29.83
CA PRO A 28 21.94 5.74 -28.67
C PRO A 28 22.01 4.58 -27.67
N HIS A 29 23.21 4.29 -27.15
CA HIS A 29 23.48 3.28 -26.12
C HIS A 29 23.46 1.80 -26.56
N ASP A 30 23.71 1.49 -27.84
CA ASP A 30 23.67 0.11 -28.40
C ASP A 30 22.31 -0.59 -28.19
N ALA A 31 21.25 0.20 -28.11
CA ALA A 31 19.92 -0.31 -27.85
C ALA A 31 19.44 -1.17 -29.04
N SER A 32 19.04 -2.41 -28.75
CA SER A 32 18.44 -3.30 -29.74
C SER A 32 17.16 -2.69 -30.32
N THR A 33 16.90 -2.97 -31.60
CA THR A 33 15.61 -2.67 -32.21
C THR A 33 14.52 -3.43 -31.45
N ILE A 34 13.39 -2.76 -31.22
CA ILE A 34 12.27 -3.32 -30.48
C ILE A 34 11.21 -3.79 -31.49
N SER A 35 10.54 -4.90 -31.17
CA SER A 35 9.40 -5.42 -31.93
C SER A 35 8.10 -5.33 -31.13
N GLU A 36 6.95 -5.61 -31.77
CA GLU A 36 5.66 -5.71 -31.06
C GLU A 36 5.65 -6.77 -29.94
N ALA A 37 6.50 -7.80 -30.04
CA ALA A 37 6.59 -8.87 -29.04
C ALA A 37 7.22 -8.39 -27.72
N ASP A 38 7.98 -7.29 -27.75
CA ASP A 38 8.68 -6.75 -26.59
C ASP A 38 7.80 -5.83 -25.74
N TYR A 39 6.49 -5.81 -25.99
CA TYR A 39 5.50 -5.01 -25.27
C TYR A 39 5.66 -5.08 -23.75
N PHE A 40 5.88 -6.28 -23.21
CA PHE A 40 6.04 -6.48 -21.77
C PHE A 40 7.45 -6.19 -21.27
N ARG A 41 8.48 -6.51 -22.07
CA ARG A 41 9.88 -6.26 -21.69
C ARG A 41 10.20 -4.76 -21.65
N LYS A 42 9.57 -3.99 -22.54
CA LYS A 42 9.78 -2.55 -22.70
C LYS A 42 8.60 -1.71 -22.21
N GLY A 43 7.80 -2.29 -21.32
CA GLY A 43 6.60 -1.67 -20.78
C GLY A 43 6.90 -0.43 -19.94
N ASP A 44 8.04 -0.39 -19.26
CA ASP A 44 8.41 0.73 -18.39
C ASP A 44 8.86 1.94 -19.20
N GLU A 45 9.69 1.73 -20.21
CA GLU A 45 10.08 2.78 -21.16
C GLU A 45 8.85 3.28 -21.94
N PHE A 46 7.93 2.39 -22.30
CA PHE A 46 6.69 2.76 -22.97
C PHE A 46 5.79 3.65 -22.11
N ARG A 47 5.69 3.40 -20.80
CA ARG A 47 4.91 4.24 -19.87
C ARG A 47 5.50 5.65 -19.74
N VAL A 48 6.82 5.75 -19.62
CA VAL A 48 7.50 7.05 -19.57
C VAL A 48 7.29 7.81 -20.88
N TRP A 49 7.40 7.13 -22.02
CA TRP A 49 7.13 7.73 -23.32
C TRP A 49 5.70 8.25 -23.45
N LEU A 50 4.70 7.49 -23.00
CA LEU A 50 3.30 7.93 -23.01
C LEU A 50 3.11 9.20 -22.17
N LYS A 51 3.82 9.32 -21.04
CA LYS A 51 3.78 10.51 -20.20
C LYS A 51 4.45 11.70 -20.87
N THR A 52 5.68 11.56 -21.36
CA THR A 52 6.45 12.69 -21.89
C THR A 52 5.96 13.16 -23.26
N GLU A 53 5.65 12.23 -24.16
CA GLU A 53 5.35 12.55 -25.57
C GLU A 53 3.85 12.69 -25.84
N LYS A 54 3.02 11.98 -25.06
CA LYS A 54 1.57 11.92 -25.27
C LYS A 54 0.76 12.50 -24.12
N ASN A 55 1.37 12.84 -22.98
CA ASN A 55 0.69 13.30 -21.77
C ASN A 55 -0.53 12.43 -21.41
N LYS A 56 -0.37 11.11 -21.55
CA LYS A 56 -1.41 10.12 -21.28
C LYS A 56 -0.92 9.10 -20.27
N TYR A 57 -1.79 8.70 -19.35
CA TYR A 57 -1.50 7.64 -18.40
C TYR A 57 -1.92 6.30 -18.96
N PHE A 58 -1.19 5.24 -18.60
CA PHE A 58 -1.52 3.88 -19.03
C PHE A 58 -2.95 3.47 -18.64
N ASP A 59 -3.43 3.91 -17.48
CA ASP A 59 -4.75 3.62 -16.94
C ASP A 59 -5.92 4.25 -17.76
N GLU A 60 -5.63 5.31 -18.52
CA GLU A 60 -6.63 5.95 -19.40
C GLU A 60 -6.76 5.23 -20.76
N LEU A 61 -5.87 4.27 -21.04
CA LEU A 61 -5.83 3.55 -22.30
C LEU A 61 -6.42 2.16 -22.18
N SER A 62 -7.44 1.88 -22.99
CA SER A 62 -7.84 0.50 -23.29
C SER A 62 -6.67 -0.27 -23.92
N GLY A 63 -6.59 -1.58 -23.66
CA GLY A 63 -5.52 -2.45 -24.14
C GLY A 63 -5.29 -2.41 -25.66
N ASP A 64 -6.35 -2.23 -26.45
CA ASP A 64 -6.23 -2.07 -27.91
C ASP A 64 -5.54 -0.77 -28.31
N LYS A 65 -5.88 0.32 -27.61
CA LYS A 65 -5.24 1.62 -27.80
C LYS A 65 -3.79 1.55 -27.34
N ALA A 66 -3.50 0.96 -26.18
CA ALA A 66 -2.15 0.80 -25.65
C ALA A 66 -1.23 0.08 -26.65
N ARG A 67 -1.70 -1.02 -27.25
CA ARG A 67 -0.98 -1.74 -28.32
C ARG A 67 -0.76 -0.89 -29.56
N SER A 68 -1.76 -0.12 -29.99
CA SER A 68 -1.63 0.82 -31.12
C SER A 68 -0.59 1.92 -30.86
N TYR A 69 -0.52 2.44 -29.62
CA TYR A 69 0.51 3.38 -29.22
C TYR A 69 1.88 2.71 -29.11
N PHE A 70 1.96 1.45 -28.69
CA PHE A 70 3.21 0.71 -28.67
C PHE A 70 3.81 0.56 -30.07
N ARG A 71 2.98 0.32 -31.10
CA ARG A 71 3.47 0.34 -32.51
C ARG A 71 4.08 1.67 -32.91
N LYS A 72 3.54 2.79 -32.42
CA LYS A 72 4.11 4.13 -32.64
C LYS A 72 5.40 4.32 -31.86
N PHE A 73 5.46 3.81 -30.63
CA PHE A 73 6.66 3.81 -29.82
C PHE A 73 7.79 3.01 -30.48
N VAL A 74 7.53 1.80 -30.96
CA VAL A 74 8.49 0.98 -31.71
C VAL A 74 9.07 1.74 -32.90
N LYS A 75 8.21 2.41 -33.68
CA LYS A 75 8.66 3.25 -34.81
C LYS A 75 9.50 4.45 -34.35
N ALA A 76 9.19 5.06 -33.22
CA ALA A 76 9.99 6.16 -32.66
C ALA A 76 11.31 5.67 -32.07
N TRP A 77 11.30 4.48 -31.46
CA TRP A 77 12.45 3.77 -30.91
C TRP A 77 13.46 3.45 -31.99
N ASN A 78 13.02 2.72 -33.00
CA ASN A 78 13.88 2.31 -34.11
C ASN A 78 14.37 3.51 -34.95
N LYS A 79 13.75 4.69 -34.83
CA LYS A 79 14.23 5.94 -35.44
C LYS A 79 15.19 6.76 -34.58
N GLY A 80 15.46 6.36 -33.34
CA GLY A 80 16.38 7.08 -32.46
C GLY A 80 15.86 8.45 -31.96
N LYS A 81 14.56 8.75 -32.13
CA LYS A 81 14.00 10.10 -31.87
C LYS A 81 13.54 10.31 -30.41
N LEU A 82 13.72 9.31 -29.56
CA LEU A 82 13.28 9.37 -28.17
C LEU A 82 14.34 10.01 -27.28
N PRO A 83 13.95 10.58 -26.13
CA PRO A 83 14.90 11.12 -25.17
C PRO A 83 15.90 10.06 -24.70
N LYS A 84 17.16 10.47 -24.52
CA LYS A 84 18.29 9.61 -24.14
C LYS A 84 18.03 8.83 -22.84
N SER A 85 17.20 9.36 -21.95
CA SER A 85 16.78 8.70 -20.70
C SER A 85 15.98 7.43 -20.90
N LEU A 86 15.25 7.29 -22.02
CA LEU A 86 14.50 6.07 -22.33
C LEU A 86 15.43 4.96 -22.83
N TYR A 87 16.51 5.31 -23.54
CA TYR A 87 17.48 4.35 -24.04
C TYR A 87 18.43 3.82 -22.96
N ALA A 88 18.70 4.61 -21.92
CA ALA A 88 19.55 4.21 -20.79
C ALA A 88 18.91 3.16 -19.85
N GLY A 89 17.66 2.77 -20.12
CA GLY A 89 16.86 1.91 -19.24
C GLY A 89 16.17 2.74 -18.16
N VAL A 90 14.84 2.65 -18.10
CA VAL A 90 14.07 3.25 -17.03
C VAL A 90 13.98 2.23 -15.91
N ASP A 91 14.49 2.59 -14.72
CA ASP A 91 14.25 1.78 -13.53
C ASP A 91 12.77 1.94 -13.12
N PRO A 92 11.94 0.89 -13.22
CA PRO A 92 10.56 0.96 -12.78
C PRO A 92 10.47 1.30 -11.30
N TYR A 93 11.50 1.02 -10.50
CA TYR A 93 11.54 1.29 -9.07
C TYR A 93 11.93 2.74 -8.73
N ALA A 94 12.64 3.44 -9.62
CA ALA A 94 12.96 4.85 -9.43
C ALA A 94 11.77 5.78 -9.73
N GLN A 95 10.82 5.33 -10.54
CA GLN A 95 9.64 6.11 -10.94
C GLN A 95 8.59 6.12 -9.84
N SER A 96 8.34 7.25 -9.16
CA SER A 96 7.29 7.37 -8.12
C SER A 96 5.95 6.74 -8.58
N SER A 97 5.27 6.00 -7.70
CA SER A 97 3.99 5.35 -8.01
C SER A 97 2.91 6.36 -8.44
N GLU A 98 3.01 7.60 -8.00
CA GLU A 98 2.19 8.74 -8.43
C GLU A 98 2.35 9.06 -9.92
N SER A 99 3.49 8.74 -10.51
CA SER A 99 3.73 8.95 -11.94
C SER A 99 3.11 7.87 -12.82
N GLN A 100 2.67 6.76 -12.24
CA GLN A 100 2.12 5.63 -12.96
C GLN A 100 0.61 5.78 -13.24
N THR A 101 -0.11 6.43 -12.33
CA THR A 101 -1.56 6.64 -12.42
C THR A 101 -1.89 8.12 -12.39
N GLY A 102 -2.85 8.57 -13.21
CA GLY A 102 -3.38 9.93 -13.12
C GLY A 102 -4.19 10.20 -11.85
N TYR A 103 -4.54 9.15 -11.11
CA TYR A 103 -5.28 9.25 -9.86
C TYR A 103 -4.38 9.80 -8.73
N LYS A 104 -4.87 10.83 -8.05
CA LYS A 104 -4.22 11.40 -6.87
C LYS A 104 -4.64 10.61 -5.64
N TRP A 105 -3.79 9.70 -5.19
CA TRP A 105 -4.04 8.96 -3.97
C TRP A 105 -3.88 9.89 -2.76
N SER A 106 -4.81 9.86 -1.81
CA SER A 106 -4.78 10.74 -0.62
C SER A 106 -3.56 10.52 0.27
N PHE A 107 -2.92 9.34 0.20
CA PHE A 107 -1.65 9.09 0.88
C PHE A 107 -0.47 9.81 0.23
N ALA A 108 -0.56 10.14 -1.06
CA ALA A 108 0.51 10.80 -1.80
C ALA A 108 0.56 12.29 -1.52
N SER A 109 -0.60 12.92 -1.27
CA SER A 109 -0.69 14.37 -1.09
C SER A 109 -0.15 14.90 0.24
N ASN A 110 0.01 14.04 1.25
CA ASN A 110 0.39 14.43 2.61
C ASN A 110 1.80 13.96 3.03
N LYS A 111 2.66 13.55 2.10
CA LYS A 111 3.99 13.06 2.42
C LYS A 111 4.97 14.17 2.71
N SER A 112 5.69 14.04 3.82
CA SER A 112 6.90 14.83 4.06
C SER A 112 7.99 14.43 3.06
N ARG A 113 8.97 15.32 2.84
CA ARG A 113 10.18 15.00 2.07
C ARG A 113 10.89 13.77 2.64
N ALA A 114 10.93 13.65 3.96
CA ALA A 114 11.50 12.48 4.65
C ALA A 114 10.74 11.18 4.32
N ASP A 115 9.41 11.24 4.23
CA ASP A 115 8.60 10.08 3.87
C ASP A 115 8.83 9.68 2.41
N ASN A 116 9.00 10.65 1.50
CA ASN A 116 9.35 10.40 0.10
C ASN A 116 10.73 9.73 -0.03
N ASP A 117 11.71 10.19 0.74
CA ASP A 117 13.05 9.60 0.75
C ASP A 117 13.04 8.18 1.34
N ALA A 118 12.32 7.94 2.43
CA ALA A 118 12.16 6.62 3.02
C ALA A 118 11.50 5.62 2.05
N LEU A 119 10.45 6.05 1.33
CA LEU A 119 9.79 5.21 0.33
C LEU A 119 10.67 4.91 -0.88
N ARG A 120 11.49 5.88 -1.31
CA ARG A 120 12.48 5.67 -2.37
C ARG A 120 13.50 4.62 -1.96
N VAL A 121 14.08 4.75 -0.76
CA VAL A 121 15.06 3.79 -0.23
C VAL A 121 14.44 2.39 -0.09
N ALA A 122 13.25 2.28 0.47
CA ALA A 122 12.55 1.01 0.59
C ALA A 122 12.32 0.36 -0.78
N ARG A 123 11.99 1.16 -1.79
CA ARG A 123 11.75 0.67 -3.15
C ARG A 123 13.02 0.25 -3.87
N GLU A 124 14.11 0.99 -3.70
CA GLU A 124 15.43 0.63 -4.21
C GLU A 124 15.92 -0.68 -3.59
N GLN A 125 15.71 -0.89 -2.28
CA GLN A 125 16.04 -2.15 -1.60
C GLN A 125 15.25 -3.34 -2.17
N VAL A 126 13.94 -3.19 -2.40
CA VAL A 126 13.12 -4.24 -3.03
C VAL A 126 13.58 -4.52 -4.45
N GLY A 127 13.89 -3.48 -5.23
CA GLY A 127 14.44 -3.63 -6.58
C GLY A 127 15.76 -4.39 -6.61
N ALA A 128 16.69 -4.05 -5.70
CA ALA A 128 17.96 -4.74 -5.54
C ALA A 128 17.79 -6.22 -5.14
N ALA A 129 16.87 -6.51 -4.21
CA ALA A 129 16.58 -7.86 -3.76
C ALA A 129 15.90 -8.73 -4.83
N THR A 130 15.05 -8.13 -5.67
CA THR A 130 14.25 -8.88 -6.66
C THR A 130 15.00 -9.13 -7.96
N TYR A 131 15.78 -8.15 -8.42
CA TYR A 131 16.45 -8.21 -9.73
C TYR A 131 17.97 -8.37 -9.65
N GLY A 132 18.54 -8.52 -8.44
CA GLY A 132 19.99 -8.66 -8.25
C GLY A 132 20.78 -7.46 -8.78
N ARG A 133 20.13 -6.30 -8.89
CA ARG A 133 20.80 -5.06 -9.32
C ARG A 133 21.63 -4.57 -8.15
N MET A 134 22.93 -4.89 -8.17
CA MET A 134 23.91 -4.25 -7.30
C MET A 134 23.97 -2.76 -7.65
N THR A 135 23.11 -1.94 -7.06
CA THR A 135 23.46 -0.54 -6.85
C THR A 135 24.46 -0.55 -5.72
N THR A 136 25.73 -0.67 -6.06
CA THR A 136 26.81 -0.48 -5.09
C THR A 136 26.62 0.92 -4.51
N PRO A 137 26.29 1.08 -3.21
CA PRO A 137 26.65 2.33 -2.57
C PRO A 137 28.18 2.38 -2.70
N ALA A 138 28.71 3.49 -3.21
CA ALA A 138 30.14 3.76 -3.14
C ALA A 138 30.51 3.86 -1.66
N SER A 139 30.69 2.71 -0.99
CA SER A 139 31.32 2.63 0.31
C SER A 139 32.81 2.65 0.06
N THR A 140 33.38 3.80 0.42
CA THR A 140 34.81 4.05 0.53
C THR A 140 35.55 2.81 0.99
N SER A 141 36.50 2.39 0.16
CA SER A 141 37.52 1.41 0.49
C SER A 141 38.17 1.75 1.83
N SER A 142 37.94 0.92 2.86
CA SER A 142 38.86 0.82 3.98
C SER A 142 39.18 -0.65 4.24
N SER A 143 40.34 -0.99 3.68
CA SER A 143 41.29 -2.03 4.07
C SER A 143 40.95 -2.81 5.34
N GLY A 144 40.93 -4.14 5.20
CA GLY A 144 40.48 -5.07 6.20
C GLY A 144 41.16 -4.97 7.56
N ARG A 145 40.42 -5.44 8.58
CA ARG A 145 40.97 -6.00 9.82
C ARG A 145 39.88 -6.73 10.62
N MET A 146 40.16 -8.03 10.84
CA MET A 146 39.82 -8.90 11.98
C MET A 146 38.43 -9.58 12.01
N LEU A 147 38.46 -10.90 11.79
CA LEU A 147 37.42 -11.84 12.20
C LEU A 147 37.49 -12.04 13.72
N GLY A 148 36.60 -11.35 14.43
CA GLY A 148 36.26 -11.55 15.83
C GLY A 148 34.95 -10.83 16.13
N PRO A 149 34.17 -11.20 17.17
CA PRO A 149 33.00 -10.44 17.55
C PRO A 149 33.40 -8.97 17.77
N THR A 150 32.93 -8.09 16.90
CA THR A 150 33.22 -6.67 16.97
C THR A 150 32.55 -6.13 18.23
N LEU A 151 33.28 -5.32 19.01
CA LEU A 151 32.68 -4.59 20.13
C LEU A 151 31.47 -3.81 19.62
N PRO A 152 30.30 -3.91 20.28
CA PRO A 152 29.11 -3.16 19.88
C PRO A 152 29.44 -1.67 19.77
N SER A 153 29.04 -1.07 18.66
CA SER A 153 29.22 0.36 18.45
C SER A 153 28.49 1.16 19.53
N THR A 154 28.87 2.40 19.78
CA THR A 154 28.14 3.29 20.71
C THR A 154 26.67 3.44 20.31
N SER A 155 26.37 3.41 19.01
CA SER A 155 25.01 3.32 18.47
C SER A 155 24.28 2.06 18.93
N ASP A 156 24.98 0.92 18.93
CA ASP A 156 24.41 -0.38 19.26
C ASP A 156 24.14 -0.49 20.77
N LEU A 157 24.99 0.13 21.59
CA LEU A 157 24.79 0.22 23.04
C LEU A 157 23.58 1.10 23.40
N VAL A 158 23.39 2.23 22.71
CA VAL A 158 22.21 3.07 22.88
C VAL A 158 20.96 2.32 22.46
N TYR A 159 21.00 1.67 21.29
CA TYR A 159 19.89 0.87 20.79
C TYR A 159 19.52 -0.28 21.72
N ALA A 160 20.49 -1.02 22.25
CA ALA A 160 20.26 -2.09 23.21
C ALA A 160 19.62 -1.58 24.52
N ARG A 161 20.04 -0.38 24.98
CA ARG A 161 19.46 0.26 26.16
C ARG A 161 18.01 0.70 25.93
N GLU A 162 17.70 1.23 24.75
CA GLU A 162 16.33 1.61 24.38
C GLU A 162 15.43 0.38 24.25
N LEU A 163 15.92 -0.69 23.60
CA LEU A 163 15.20 -1.96 23.49
C LEU A 163 14.88 -2.57 24.86
N ALA A 164 15.85 -2.56 25.78
CA ALA A 164 15.64 -3.06 27.15
C ALA A 164 14.58 -2.23 27.89
N ARG A 165 14.60 -0.90 27.73
CA ARG A 165 13.61 0.00 28.32
C ARG A 165 12.22 -0.22 27.77
N ASP A 166 12.10 -0.51 26.48
CA ASP A 166 10.82 -0.80 25.84
C ASP A 166 10.28 -2.17 26.28
N ALA A 167 11.14 -3.19 26.37
CA ALA A 167 10.79 -4.50 26.92
C ALA A 167 10.30 -4.40 28.37
N GLU A 168 10.95 -3.60 29.22
CA GLU A 168 10.48 -3.36 30.60
C GLU A 168 9.10 -2.68 30.64
N GLN A 169 8.84 -1.74 29.73
CA GLN A 169 7.54 -1.06 29.65
C GLN A 169 6.43 -2.02 29.21
N GLU A 170 6.73 -2.86 28.22
CA GLU A 170 5.84 -3.91 27.75
C GLU A 170 5.57 -4.92 28.87
N GLU A 171 6.62 -5.39 29.56
CA GLU A 171 6.50 -6.32 30.69
C GLU A 171 5.62 -5.74 31.80
N ARG A 172 5.80 -4.46 32.17
CA ARG A 172 4.93 -3.78 33.14
C ARG A 172 3.47 -3.76 32.68
N GLY A 173 3.24 -3.52 31.38
CA GLY A 173 1.90 -3.58 30.78
C GLY A 173 1.31 -4.99 30.83
N HIS A 174 2.09 -6.00 30.49
CA HIS A 174 1.70 -7.41 30.53
C HIS A 174 1.43 -7.89 31.95
N LYS A 175 2.25 -7.49 32.93
CA LYS A 175 2.05 -7.78 34.34
C LYS A 175 0.73 -7.21 34.85
N ARG A 176 0.44 -5.92 34.60
CA ARG A 176 -0.86 -5.31 34.93
C ARG A 176 -2.04 -6.04 34.30
N LYS A 177 -1.89 -6.54 33.07
CA LYS A 177 -2.93 -7.33 32.39
C LYS A 177 -3.11 -8.69 33.06
N ARG A 178 -2.02 -9.40 33.38
CA ARG A 178 -2.05 -10.68 34.10
C ARG A 178 -2.69 -10.52 35.47
N ASP A 179 -2.24 -9.55 36.25
CA ASP A 179 -2.80 -9.25 37.58
C ASP A 179 -4.30 -8.95 37.51
N LYS A 180 -4.74 -8.22 36.46
CA LYS A 180 -6.17 -7.94 36.23
C LYS A 180 -6.97 -9.20 35.89
N VAL A 181 -6.39 -10.12 35.12
CA VAL A 181 -7.02 -11.40 34.78
C VAL A 181 -7.10 -12.29 36.02
N GLU A 182 -6.01 -12.43 36.77
CA GLU A 182 -6.01 -13.20 38.02
C GLU A 182 -6.98 -12.60 39.06
N ALA A 183 -7.04 -11.27 39.19
CA ALA A 183 -8.02 -10.63 40.07
C ALA A 183 -9.45 -10.93 39.63
N LYS A 184 -9.72 -10.96 38.32
CA LYS A 184 -11.02 -11.33 37.78
C LYS A 184 -11.33 -12.80 38.04
N GLU A 185 -10.37 -13.69 37.86
CA GLU A 185 -10.51 -15.13 38.10
C GLU A 185 -10.75 -15.43 39.59
N ARG A 186 -9.99 -14.80 40.50
CA ARG A 186 -10.24 -14.88 41.95
C ARG A 186 -11.62 -14.38 42.33
N LEU A 187 -12.11 -13.31 41.68
CA LEU A 187 -13.47 -12.83 41.89
C LEU A 187 -14.52 -13.83 41.37
N GLU A 188 -14.26 -14.49 40.24
CA GLU A 188 -15.14 -15.53 39.69
C GLU A 188 -15.13 -16.82 40.55
N GLU A 189 -14.01 -17.14 41.21
CA GLU A 189 -13.89 -18.24 42.18
C GLU A 189 -14.67 -17.95 43.47
N ILE A 190 -14.62 -16.72 43.98
CA ILE A 190 -15.32 -16.30 45.20
C ILE A 190 -16.82 -16.09 44.98
N VAL A 191 -17.23 -15.53 43.83
CA VAL A 191 -18.63 -15.17 43.53
C VAL A 191 -19.37 -16.31 42.83
N GLY A 192 -18.66 -17.31 42.31
CA GLY A 192 -19.20 -18.37 41.47
C GLY A 192 -19.46 -17.90 40.03
N PRO A 193 -19.77 -18.83 39.10
CA PRO A 193 -20.05 -18.49 37.72
C PRO A 193 -21.20 -17.49 37.65
N LYS A 194 -20.91 -16.27 37.19
CA LYS A 194 -21.92 -15.22 36.97
C LYS A 194 -23.13 -15.81 36.25
N GLU A 195 -24.33 -15.60 36.78
CA GLU A 195 -25.57 -16.03 36.13
C GLU A 195 -25.70 -15.33 34.77
N VAL A 196 -25.32 -16.04 33.70
CA VAL A 196 -25.37 -15.49 32.35
C VAL A 196 -26.81 -15.59 31.84
N GLY A 197 -27.58 -14.52 32.04
CA GLY A 197 -29.00 -14.45 31.64
C GLY A 197 -29.60 -13.03 31.67
N ARG A 198 -30.95 -12.95 31.55
CA ARG A 198 -31.73 -11.70 31.63
C ARG A 198 -31.55 -11.01 32.99
N GLU A 199 -31.32 -11.79 34.04
CA GLU A 199 -31.10 -11.33 35.41
C GLU A 199 -29.73 -10.68 35.57
N GLY A 200 -28.65 -11.30 35.05
CA GLY A 200 -27.33 -10.65 35.00
C GLY A 200 -27.28 -9.37 34.16
N ALA A 201 -28.13 -9.26 33.12
CA ALA A 201 -28.26 -8.02 32.34
C ALA A 201 -29.01 -6.91 33.12
N LEU A 202 -30.00 -7.27 33.93
CA LEU A 202 -30.72 -6.33 34.80
C LEU A 202 -29.86 -5.89 35.99
N GLU A 203 -29.07 -6.80 36.56
CA GLU A 203 -28.10 -6.49 37.60
C GLU A 203 -26.99 -5.59 37.06
N LYS A 204 -26.45 -5.86 35.86
CA LYS A 204 -25.49 -4.96 35.20
C LYS A 204 -26.10 -3.58 34.93
N LYS A 205 -27.39 -3.50 34.57
CA LYS A 205 -28.10 -2.21 34.43
C LYS A 205 -28.32 -1.52 35.78
N ARG A 206 -28.56 -2.27 36.86
CA ARG A 206 -28.72 -1.75 38.22
C ARG A 206 -27.40 -1.21 38.77
N ALA A 207 -26.33 -2.00 38.68
CA ALA A 207 -24.97 -1.62 39.06
C ALA A 207 -24.48 -0.41 38.27
N ARG A 208 -24.79 -0.32 36.96
CA ARG A 208 -24.49 0.89 36.18
C ARG A 208 -25.28 2.09 36.66
N ARG A 209 -26.59 1.94 36.92
CA ARG A 209 -27.42 3.03 37.48
C ARG A 209 -26.94 3.47 38.87
N GLU A 210 -26.44 2.55 39.68
CA GLU A 210 -25.91 2.81 41.02
C GLU A 210 -24.51 3.44 40.96
N ALA A 211 -23.66 3.04 40.02
CA ALA A 211 -22.40 3.71 39.72
C ALA A 211 -22.63 5.14 39.20
N ASP A 212 -23.59 5.33 38.29
CA ASP A 212 -23.96 6.66 37.79
C ASP A 212 -24.61 7.52 38.89
N ARG A 213 -25.37 6.91 39.82
CA ARG A 213 -25.94 7.60 40.99
C ARG A 213 -24.86 7.98 42.00
N SER A 214 -23.98 7.05 42.38
CA SER A 214 -22.88 7.31 43.32
C SER A 214 -21.86 8.29 42.75
N PHE A 215 -21.59 8.27 41.43
CA PHE A 215 -20.76 9.28 40.77
C PHE A 215 -21.41 10.67 40.79
N ARG A 216 -22.75 10.72 40.73
CA ARG A 216 -23.52 11.97 40.74
C ARG A 216 -23.81 12.51 42.15
N GLU A 217 -23.90 11.64 43.15
CA GLU A 217 -24.01 11.98 44.58
C GLU A 217 -22.66 12.31 45.21
N ARG A 218 -21.57 11.69 44.74
CA ARG A 218 -20.18 12.09 45.05
C ARG A 218 -19.80 13.36 44.27
N GLY A 219 -20.73 14.32 44.23
CA GLY A 219 -20.55 15.61 43.59
C GLY A 219 -19.34 16.33 44.17
N ASP A 220 -18.50 16.80 43.25
CA ASP A 220 -17.57 17.93 43.39
C ASP A 220 -16.52 17.93 44.52
N ASP A 221 -16.34 16.85 45.28
CA ASP A 221 -15.44 16.85 46.46
C ASP A 221 -14.20 15.95 46.29
N GLY A 222 -13.74 15.72 45.05
CA GLY A 222 -12.64 14.78 44.82
C GLY A 222 -11.97 14.81 43.45
N LEU A 223 -12.16 15.88 42.67
CA LEU A 223 -11.31 16.16 41.53
C LEU A 223 -10.35 17.28 41.93
N GLU A 224 -9.36 16.96 42.76
CA GLU A 224 -8.10 17.72 42.82
C GLU A 224 -7.37 17.53 41.48
N ALA A 225 -7.96 18.06 40.42
CA ALA A 225 -7.26 18.26 39.17
C ALA A 225 -6.25 19.35 39.46
N ASP A 226 -4.98 18.95 39.53
CA ASP A 226 -3.83 19.82 39.69
C ASP A 226 -4.04 21.16 38.95
N GLU A 227 -3.74 22.29 39.60
CA GLU A 227 -3.96 23.64 39.04
C GLU A 227 -3.25 23.80 37.68
N SER A 228 -2.20 23.01 37.41
CA SER A 228 -1.54 22.96 36.10
C SER A 228 -2.42 22.35 34.98
N THR A 229 -3.30 21.41 35.33
CA THR A 229 -4.29 20.78 34.43
C THR A 229 -5.53 21.65 34.27
N LEU A 230 -5.91 22.37 35.32
CA LEU A 230 -7.05 23.29 35.30
C LEU A 230 -6.73 24.61 34.56
N LEU A 231 -5.57 25.22 34.83
CA LEU A 231 -5.23 26.56 34.34
C LEU A 231 -4.38 26.57 33.06
N GLY A 232 -4.03 25.40 32.51
CA GLY A 232 -3.38 25.27 31.20
C GLY A 232 -2.07 26.05 31.09
N SER A 233 -0.97 25.49 31.61
CA SER A 233 0.37 26.08 31.45
C SER A 233 0.69 26.40 29.98
N GLY A 234 1.27 27.58 29.71
CA GLY A 234 1.24 28.32 28.43
C GLY A 234 1.82 27.64 27.18
N ASP A 235 2.47 26.47 27.29
CA ASP A 235 2.97 25.69 26.15
C ASP A 235 2.06 24.50 25.75
N SER A 236 0.94 24.33 26.45
CA SER A 236 0.06 23.16 26.38
C SER A 236 -0.84 23.11 25.14
N PHE A 237 -1.07 24.20 24.40
CA PHE A 237 -2.06 24.21 23.30
C PHE A 237 -1.65 23.31 22.13
N ARG A 238 -0.38 23.37 21.69
CA ARG A 238 0.12 22.48 20.63
C ARG A 238 0.17 21.03 21.09
N ALA A 239 0.59 20.79 22.34
CA ALA A 239 0.60 19.46 22.94
C ALA A 239 -0.83 18.89 23.11
N GLN A 240 -1.81 19.74 23.39
CA GLN A 240 -3.23 19.38 23.52
C GLN A 240 -3.88 19.10 22.17
N ILE A 241 -3.55 19.87 21.13
CA ILE A 241 -3.94 19.55 19.75
C ILE A 241 -3.34 18.21 19.34
N ALA A 242 -2.05 17.98 19.60
CA ALA A 242 -1.40 16.69 19.31
C ALA A 242 -2.04 15.53 20.07
N ARG A 243 -2.40 15.71 21.36
CA ARG A 243 -3.14 14.71 22.14
C ARG A 243 -4.54 14.47 21.59
N ARG A 244 -5.26 15.52 21.20
CA ARG A 244 -6.60 15.43 20.61
C ARG A 244 -6.57 14.69 19.28
N ASP A 245 -5.61 15.02 18.43
CA ASP A 245 -5.46 14.43 17.11
C ASP A 245 -4.92 12.99 17.21
N ALA A 246 -4.04 12.69 18.16
CA ALA A 246 -3.62 11.32 18.48
C ALA A 246 -4.79 10.49 19.03
N ALA A 247 -5.64 11.06 19.88
CA ALA A 247 -6.84 10.39 20.39
C ALA A 247 -7.86 10.12 19.27
N ARG A 248 -8.07 11.08 18.35
CA ARG A 248 -8.89 10.90 17.16
C ARG A 248 -8.35 9.81 16.25
N LYS A 249 -7.04 9.81 15.96
CA LYS A 249 -6.38 8.75 15.17
C LYS A 249 -6.52 7.37 15.81
N LYS A 250 -6.39 7.26 17.14
CA LYS A 250 -6.61 5.98 17.84
C LYS A 250 -8.06 5.51 17.74
N TYR A 251 -9.02 6.42 17.83
CA TYR A 251 -10.44 6.10 17.68
C TYR A 251 -10.78 5.68 16.25
N GLU A 252 -10.25 6.39 15.25
CA GLU A 252 -10.42 6.08 13.83
C GLU A 252 -9.78 4.73 13.48
N ALA A 253 -8.55 4.47 13.92
CA ALA A 253 -7.88 3.18 13.72
C ALA A 253 -8.67 2.02 14.35
N GLY A 254 -9.19 2.19 15.58
CA GLY A 254 -10.03 1.17 16.21
C GLY A 254 -11.40 0.98 15.53
N LYS A 255 -11.93 2.00 14.85
CA LYS A 255 -13.15 1.89 14.03
C LYS A 255 -12.85 1.18 12.72
N GLU A 256 -11.74 1.50 12.07
CA GLU A 256 -11.26 0.85 10.85
C GLU A 256 -10.99 -0.64 11.08
N GLU A 257 -10.27 -0.98 12.14
CA GLU A 257 -10.01 -2.38 12.54
C GLU A 257 -11.32 -3.17 12.71
N LYS A 258 -12.31 -2.59 13.41
CA LYS A 258 -13.63 -3.23 13.55
C LYS A 258 -14.34 -3.40 12.21
N THR A 259 -14.30 -2.40 11.34
CA THR A 259 -14.91 -2.51 10.00
C THR A 259 -14.18 -3.52 9.12
N ALA A 260 -12.86 -3.65 9.27
CA ALA A 260 -12.06 -4.65 8.58
C ALA A 260 -12.43 -6.06 9.05
N VAL A 261 -12.51 -6.30 10.36
CA VAL A 261 -12.95 -7.60 10.92
C VAL A 261 -14.35 -7.98 10.44
N VAL A 262 -15.28 -7.02 10.38
CA VAL A 262 -16.64 -7.26 9.84
C VAL A 262 -16.60 -7.57 8.34
N ARG A 263 -15.76 -6.88 7.56
CA ARG A 263 -15.61 -7.10 6.12
C ARG A 263 -14.97 -8.46 5.82
N GLU A 264 -13.92 -8.82 6.54
CA GLU A 264 -13.27 -10.15 6.47
C GLU A 264 -14.30 -11.24 6.77
N ARG A 265 -15.04 -11.11 7.87
CA ARG A 265 -16.10 -12.05 8.22
C ARG A 265 -17.15 -12.13 7.10
N ALA A 266 -17.60 -11.01 6.54
CA ALA A 266 -18.55 -11.00 5.43
C ALA A 266 -18.01 -11.66 4.16
N SER A 267 -16.72 -11.47 3.84
CA SER A 267 -16.08 -12.13 2.69
C SER A 267 -16.02 -13.64 2.86
N VAL A 268 -15.70 -14.13 4.07
CA VAL A 268 -15.71 -15.57 4.38
C VAL A 268 -17.12 -16.17 4.24
N TRP A 269 -18.18 -15.43 4.57
CA TRP A 269 -19.56 -15.88 4.33
C TRP A 269 -19.90 -15.91 2.84
N ARG A 270 -19.53 -14.87 2.08
CA ARG A 270 -19.75 -14.85 0.62
C ARG A 270 -19.02 -15.98 -0.10
N GLU A 271 -17.76 -16.25 0.26
CA GLU A 271 -17.01 -17.37 -0.34
C GLU A 271 -17.65 -18.73 -0.04
N LYS A 272 -18.28 -18.90 1.13
CA LYS A 272 -19.04 -20.11 1.45
C LYS A 272 -20.30 -20.20 0.62
N GLU A 273 -21.05 -19.11 0.50
CA GLU A 273 -22.25 -19.02 -0.34
C GLU A 273 -21.91 -19.29 -1.82
N ASP A 274 -20.85 -18.70 -2.34
CA ASP A 274 -20.38 -18.90 -3.72
C ASP A 274 -19.99 -20.35 -3.98
N LYS A 275 -19.29 -21.01 -3.04
CA LYS A 275 -18.97 -22.45 -3.14
C LYS A 275 -20.25 -23.30 -3.14
N THR A 276 -21.23 -22.98 -2.29
CA THR A 276 -22.51 -23.71 -2.29
C THR A 276 -23.30 -23.47 -3.56
N MET A 277 -23.35 -22.24 -4.06
CA MET A 277 -24.01 -21.88 -5.31
C MET A 277 -23.34 -22.57 -6.50
N ALA A 278 -22.01 -22.64 -6.55
CA ALA A 278 -21.28 -23.36 -7.58
C ALA A 278 -21.58 -24.87 -7.55
N MET A 279 -21.66 -25.47 -6.36
CA MET A 279 -22.07 -26.88 -6.21
C MET A 279 -23.51 -27.11 -6.70
N PHE A 280 -24.45 -26.22 -6.35
CA PHE A 280 -25.84 -26.30 -6.83
C PHE A 280 -25.94 -26.08 -8.34
N GLN A 281 -25.17 -25.15 -8.91
CA GLN A 281 -25.10 -24.92 -10.35
C GLN A 281 -24.52 -26.12 -11.09
N ALA A 282 -23.50 -26.79 -10.53
CA ALA A 282 -22.95 -28.02 -11.10
C ALA A 282 -23.99 -29.15 -11.12
N LEU A 283 -24.67 -29.39 -10.00
CA LEU A 283 -25.73 -30.40 -9.91
C LEU A 283 -26.93 -30.08 -10.83
N ALA A 284 -27.32 -28.81 -10.93
CA ALA A 284 -28.39 -28.39 -11.83
C ALA A 284 -28.00 -28.59 -13.30
N LYS A 285 -26.74 -28.31 -13.65
CA LYS A 285 -26.21 -28.54 -15.00
C LYS A 285 -26.15 -30.02 -15.36
N GLU A 286 -25.82 -30.90 -14.41
CA GLU A 286 -25.84 -32.37 -14.64
C GLU A 286 -27.26 -32.94 -14.74
N ARG A 287 -28.26 -32.30 -14.10
CA ARG A 287 -29.66 -32.77 -14.09
C ARG A 287 -30.52 -32.21 -15.22
N PHE A 288 -30.22 -31.02 -15.71
CA PHE A 288 -31.08 -30.26 -16.62
C PHE A 288 -30.36 -29.73 -17.87
N GLY A 289 -29.07 -30.02 -18.05
CA GLY A 289 -28.29 -29.74 -19.27
C GLY A 289 -27.86 -31.01 -19.96
#